data_AF-A0AAV5V4I5-F1
#
_entry.id   AF-A0AAV5V4I5-F1
#
_cell.length_a   1.000
_cell.length_b   1.000
_cell.length_c   1.000
_cell.angle_alpha   90.00
_cell.angle_beta   90.00
_cell.angle_gamma   90.00
#
_symmetry.space_group_name_H-M   'P 1'
#
loop_
_entity.id
_entity.type
_entity.pdbx_description
1 polymer ?
#
loop_
_entity_poly.entity_id
_entity_poly.type
_entity_poly.pdbx_seq_one_letter_code
_entity_poly.pdbx_strand_id
1 'polypeptide(L)'
;MAPTHEDVDLRSKRGTHSTFDYSSFIDAEVLRVRETNFFISSSYLALHSPFFYDYFINGDPHRNGWFELDVDPHNFGDLLDIIYPCFKKTNCCQECSSSFINRLDLALELKLRWAVRRLLSDVMCTEEIARTLIEHNAYETYKECFPKQYSTRTHLSYEAVKGTTRIKRDDSDDLAPMILSTEFPDAIYASVEGITFLVSSSMLGLHSEKLRYKIRAGARLPDPIKFDVGLQSFTTFQKAAIGILPPEWSRQFLDDLIVLGATYFYDYYMDKIKRDLSRLPSKFKTKAVIALLSHYRNQSKLDRPNF
;
A
#
# COMPACT_ATOMS: atom_id res chain seq x y z
N MET A 1 -12.83 41.43 -16.15
CA MET A 1 -13.15 39.98 -16.07
C MET A 1 -12.65 39.50 -14.72
N ALA A 2 -13.57 39.08 -13.85
CA ALA A 2 -13.22 38.52 -12.54
C ALA A 2 -12.83 37.05 -12.72
N PRO A 3 -11.80 36.53 -12.03
CA PRO A 3 -11.51 35.11 -12.02
C PRO A 3 -12.63 34.40 -11.25
N THR A 4 -13.41 33.60 -11.95
CA THR A 4 -14.51 32.79 -11.41
C THR A 4 -14.02 31.38 -11.12
N HIS A 5 -14.40 30.88 -9.93
CA HIS A 5 -14.18 29.53 -9.42
C HIS A 5 -12.71 29.16 -9.15
N GLU A 6 -12.27 29.44 -7.91
CA GLU A 6 -11.31 28.56 -7.26
C GLU A 6 -11.94 27.17 -7.18
N ASP A 7 -11.42 26.21 -7.96
CA ASP A 7 -11.64 24.80 -7.73
C ASP A 7 -11.12 24.47 -6.34
N VAL A 8 -12.02 24.56 -5.35
CA VAL A 8 -11.76 24.12 -3.99
C VAL A 8 -11.41 22.65 -4.09
N ASP A 9 -10.11 22.32 -3.99
CA ASP A 9 -9.63 20.96 -3.98
C ASP A 9 -10.45 20.19 -2.94
N LEU A 10 -11.32 19.29 -3.41
CA LEU A 10 -12.21 18.51 -2.55
C LEU A 10 -11.42 17.64 -1.56
N ARG A 11 -10.09 17.49 -1.74
CA ARG A 11 -9.18 16.90 -0.75
C ARG A 11 -8.94 17.79 0.46
N SER A 12 -9.01 19.12 0.34
CA SER A 12 -8.90 20.05 1.47
C SER A 12 -10.02 19.85 2.51
N LYS A 13 -11.17 19.33 2.08
CA LYS A 13 -12.29 18.96 2.98
C LYS A 13 -12.09 17.61 3.67
N ARG A 14 -11.06 16.83 3.32
CA ARG A 14 -10.83 15.48 3.88
C ARG A 14 -10.19 15.51 5.28
N GLY A 15 -10.13 16.66 5.96
CA GLY A 15 -9.40 16.87 7.22
C GLY A 15 -7.99 17.37 6.97
N THR A 16 -7.22 17.68 8.03
CA THR A 16 -5.84 18.23 8.01
C THR A 16 -4.78 17.34 7.36
N HIS A 17 -5.17 16.42 6.47
CA HIS A 17 -4.28 15.67 5.62
C HIS A 17 -3.71 16.62 4.58
N SER A 18 -2.46 17.00 4.79
CA SER A 18 -1.68 17.77 3.83
C SER A 18 -1.87 17.17 2.44
N THR A 19 -1.92 18.05 1.45
CA THR A 19 -1.70 17.71 0.05
C THR A 19 -0.66 16.60 -0.07
N PHE A 20 -0.94 15.64 -0.96
CA PHE A 20 -0.06 14.53 -1.30
C PHE A 20 1.28 15.09 -1.84
N ASP A 21 2.14 15.51 -0.93
CA ASP A 21 3.37 16.24 -1.22
C ASP A 21 4.55 15.38 -0.77
N TYR A 22 4.96 14.54 -1.72
CA TYR A 22 6.14 13.71 -1.59
C TYR A 22 7.34 14.31 -2.32
N SER A 23 7.33 15.62 -2.59
CA SER A 23 8.45 16.35 -3.20
C SER A 23 9.78 16.18 -2.46
N SER A 24 9.72 15.75 -1.20
CA SER A 24 10.89 15.53 -0.35
C SER A 24 11.58 14.16 -0.54
N PHE A 25 11.10 13.32 -1.47
CA PHE A 25 11.77 12.10 -1.89
C PHE A 25 12.81 12.36 -2.99
N ILE A 26 13.82 11.50 -3.05
CA ILE A 26 14.93 11.63 -4.00
C ILE A 26 14.44 11.35 -5.43
N ASP A 27 13.47 10.47 -5.56
CA ASP A 27 12.83 10.04 -6.80
C ASP A 27 11.42 10.65 -6.96
N ALA A 28 11.21 11.84 -6.38
CA ALA A 28 9.96 12.54 -6.50
C ALA A 28 9.76 13.00 -7.95
N GLU A 29 8.66 12.57 -8.56
CA GLU A 29 8.26 12.91 -9.93
C GLU A 29 6.91 13.63 -9.94
N VAL A 30 6.70 14.45 -10.97
CA VAL A 30 5.37 15.02 -11.27
C VAL A 30 4.67 14.12 -12.29
N LEU A 31 3.66 13.39 -11.81
CA LEU A 31 2.76 12.61 -12.64
C LEU A 31 1.51 13.45 -12.92
N ARG A 32 1.36 13.87 -14.17
CA ARG A 32 0.20 14.58 -14.67
C ARG A 32 -0.89 13.57 -15.02
N VAL A 33 -2.07 13.73 -14.44
CA VAL A 33 -3.25 12.93 -14.75
C VAL A 33 -4.31 13.89 -15.28
N ARG A 34 -4.44 13.93 -16.62
CA ARG A 34 -5.18 14.97 -17.33
C ARG A 34 -4.71 16.38 -16.94
N GLU A 35 -5.51 17.16 -16.23
CA GLU A 35 -5.19 18.53 -15.82
C GLU A 35 -4.64 18.62 -14.38
N THR A 36 -4.53 17.49 -13.69
CA THR A 36 -4.13 17.45 -12.27
C THR A 36 -2.73 16.90 -12.11
N ASN A 37 -1.88 17.61 -11.37
CA ASN A 37 -0.52 17.16 -11.04
C ASN A 37 -0.47 16.41 -9.72
N PHE A 38 0.30 15.31 -9.70
CA PHE A 38 0.55 14.51 -8.51
C PHE A 38 2.05 14.40 -8.26
N PHE A 39 2.49 14.74 -7.05
CA PHE A 39 3.87 14.51 -6.61
C PHE A 39 3.98 13.10 -6.03
N ILE A 40 4.65 12.20 -6.74
CA ILE A 40 4.74 10.77 -6.40
C ILE A 40 6.21 10.35 -6.27
N SER A 41 6.50 9.30 -5.51
CA SER A 41 7.77 8.56 -5.66
C SER A 41 7.59 7.52 -6.77
N SER A 42 8.40 7.63 -7.82
CA SER A 42 8.36 6.72 -8.97
C SER A 42 8.74 5.30 -8.55
N SER A 43 9.74 5.17 -7.68
CA SER A 43 10.19 3.89 -7.10
C SER A 43 9.09 3.23 -6.27
N TYR A 44 8.40 4.01 -5.44
CA TYR A 44 7.32 3.46 -4.62
C TYR A 44 6.14 3.00 -5.50
N LEU A 45 5.73 3.78 -6.51
CA LEU A 45 4.69 3.34 -7.43
C LEU A 45 5.10 2.09 -8.22
N ALA A 46 6.33 2.05 -8.72
CA ALA A 46 6.87 0.91 -9.44
C ALA A 46 6.91 -0.36 -8.58
N LEU A 47 7.19 -0.26 -7.28
CA LEU A 47 7.12 -1.40 -6.34
C LEU A 47 5.70 -2.00 -6.22
N HIS A 48 4.68 -1.16 -6.37
CA HIS A 48 3.28 -1.55 -6.20
C HIS A 48 2.58 -1.94 -7.52
N SER A 49 3.20 -1.67 -8.66
CA SER A 49 2.58 -1.83 -9.97
C SER A 49 3.61 -2.15 -11.05
N PRO A 50 3.49 -3.33 -11.70
CA PRO A 50 4.28 -3.64 -12.89
C PRO A 50 4.08 -2.60 -14.00
N PHE A 51 2.87 -2.04 -14.15
CA PHE A 51 2.61 -0.96 -15.09
C PHE A 51 3.52 0.24 -14.80
N PHE A 52 3.61 0.68 -13.54
CA PHE A 52 4.46 1.80 -13.17
C PHE A 52 5.96 1.47 -13.19
N TYR A 53 6.33 0.22 -12.96
CA TYR A 53 7.71 -0.22 -13.16
C TYR A 53 8.12 -0.06 -14.63
N ASP A 54 7.32 -0.61 -15.55
CA ASP A 54 7.59 -0.46 -16.98
C ASP A 54 7.55 1.01 -17.41
N TYR A 55 6.65 1.78 -16.83
CA TYR A 55 6.43 3.16 -17.19
C TYR A 55 7.53 4.12 -16.69
N PHE A 56 8.07 3.92 -15.48
CA PHE A 56 9.09 4.79 -14.89
C PHE A 56 10.52 4.25 -15.04
N ILE A 57 10.71 2.93 -14.92
CA ILE A 57 12.04 2.31 -14.83
C ILE A 57 12.50 1.78 -16.20
N ASN A 58 11.62 1.05 -16.90
CA ASN A 58 11.94 0.53 -18.24
C ASN A 58 11.55 1.49 -19.37
N GLY A 59 10.84 2.58 -19.05
CA GLY A 59 10.28 3.51 -20.01
C GLY A 59 11.34 4.34 -20.73
N ASP A 60 10.95 4.98 -21.83
CA ASP A 60 11.84 5.90 -22.55
C ASP A 60 12.14 7.15 -21.69
N PRO A 61 13.41 7.37 -21.27
CA PRO A 61 13.80 8.53 -20.47
C PRO A 61 13.61 9.87 -21.21
N HIS A 62 13.30 9.87 -22.52
CA HIS A 62 13.14 11.06 -23.34
C HIS A 62 11.72 11.66 -23.38
N ARG A 63 10.80 11.21 -22.52
CA ARG A 63 9.45 11.79 -22.42
C ARG A 63 9.45 13.17 -21.75
N ASN A 64 9.88 14.21 -22.46
CA ASN A 64 9.63 15.65 -22.22
C ASN A 64 9.66 16.19 -20.76
N GLY A 65 10.27 15.48 -19.81
CA GLY A 65 10.35 15.81 -18.38
C GLY A 65 9.06 15.60 -17.56
N TRP A 66 7.98 15.05 -18.12
CA TRP A 66 6.71 14.88 -17.40
C TRP A 66 6.04 13.57 -17.82
N PHE A 67 5.47 12.89 -16.83
CA PHE A 67 4.70 11.68 -17.03
C PHE A 67 3.21 12.02 -17.14
N GLU A 68 2.51 11.50 -18.14
CA GLU A 68 1.08 11.75 -18.36
C GLU A 68 0.25 10.46 -18.39
N LEU A 69 -0.87 10.46 -17.67
CA LEU A 69 -1.90 9.43 -17.70
C LEU A 69 -3.25 10.05 -18.09
N ASP A 70 -3.95 9.42 -19.04
CA ASP A 70 -5.32 9.78 -19.40
C ASP A 70 -6.34 8.94 -18.62
N VAL A 71 -6.37 9.15 -17.30
CA VAL A 71 -7.34 8.49 -16.40
C VAL A 71 -8.05 9.55 -15.56
N ASP A 72 -9.14 9.16 -14.90
CA ASP A 72 -9.84 10.07 -14.02
C ASP A 72 -8.97 10.43 -12.79
N PRO A 73 -8.69 11.73 -12.56
CA PRO A 73 -7.79 12.16 -11.48
C PRO A 73 -8.37 11.91 -10.08
N HIS A 74 -9.69 11.82 -9.93
CA HIS A 74 -10.30 11.51 -8.64
C HIS A 74 -10.12 10.03 -8.29
N ASN A 75 -10.43 9.12 -9.22
CA ASN A 75 -10.17 7.69 -9.07
C ASN A 75 -8.69 7.44 -8.76
N PHE A 76 -7.79 8.04 -9.54
CA PHE A 76 -6.35 7.84 -9.35
C PHE A 76 -5.88 8.35 -7.98
N GLY A 77 -6.32 9.54 -7.58
CA GLY A 77 -6.01 10.08 -6.25
C GLY A 77 -6.51 9.22 -5.10
N ASP A 78 -7.71 8.65 -5.23
CA ASP A 78 -8.25 7.72 -4.24
C ASP A 78 -7.42 6.42 -4.18
N LEU A 79 -6.87 5.94 -5.31
CA LEU A 79 -5.93 4.80 -5.31
C LEU A 79 -4.58 5.15 -4.68
N LEU A 80 -4.07 6.37 -4.89
CA LEU A 80 -2.88 6.85 -4.21
C LEU A 80 -3.08 6.93 -2.69
N ASP A 81 -4.22 7.44 -2.25
CA ASP A 81 -4.66 7.46 -0.84
C ASP A 81 -4.73 6.05 -0.23
N ILE A 82 -4.99 5.04 -1.06
CA ILE A 82 -4.95 3.64 -0.65
C ILE A 82 -3.49 3.23 -0.46
N ILE A 83 -2.64 3.32 -1.49
CA ILE A 83 -1.27 2.72 -1.54
C ILE A 83 -0.20 3.46 -0.75
N TYR A 84 -0.32 4.77 -0.59
CA TYR A 84 0.59 5.50 0.26
C TYR A 84 0.19 5.33 1.74
N PRO A 85 1.14 5.36 2.69
CA PRO A 85 0.96 5.29 4.14
C PRO A 85 0.19 6.48 4.71
N CYS A 86 -1.04 6.63 4.28
CA CYS A 86 -2.11 7.13 5.07
C CYS A 86 -3.03 5.93 5.17
N PHE A 87 -3.02 5.20 6.30
CA PHE A 87 -3.94 4.09 6.53
C PHE A 87 -5.37 4.61 6.71
N LYS A 88 -5.89 5.35 5.72
CA LYS A 88 -7.30 5.67 5.59
C LYS A 88 -8.02 4.33 5.59
N LYS A 89 -8.96 4.19 6.52
CA LYS A 89 -9.97 3.16 6.43
C LYS A 89 -10.66 3.38 5.08
N THR A 90 -10.64 2.39 4.19
CA THR A 90 -11.28 2.45 2.88
C THR A 90 -12.77 2.81 2.96
N ASN A 91 -13.37 2.63 4.14
CA ASN A 91 -14.76 2.96 4.45
C ASN A 91 -14.98 4.44 4.86
N CYS A 92 -13.95 5.30 4.93
CA CYS A 92 -14.09 6.64 5.50
C CYS A 92 -14.80 7.67 4.62
N CYS A 93 -15.07 7.34 3.35
CA CYS A 93 -15.67 8.28 2.42
C CYS A 93 -17.03 7.75 1.95
N GLN A 94 -18.09 7.94 2.77
CA GLN A 94 -19.46 7.90 2.26
C GLN A 94 -19.67 8.93 1.12
N GLU A 95 -18.75 9.90 0.99
CA GLU A 95 -18.72 10.96 -0.02
C GLU A 95 -17.49 10.86 -0.96
N CYS A 96 -16.97 9.66 -1.24
CA CYS A 96 -15.97 9.51 -2.32
C CYS A 96 -16.58 10.04 -3.63
N SER A 97 -15.86 10.93 -4.31
CA SER A 97 -16.30 11.47 -5.61
C SER A 97 -16.36 10.41 -6.70
N SER A 98 -15.64 9.30 -6.52
CA SER A 98 -15.60 8.15 -7.42
C SER A 98 -16.34 6.92 -6.90
N SER A 99 -16.99 6.19 -7.81
CA SER A 99 -17.60 4.89 -7.50
C SER A 99 -16.54 3.85 -7.08
N PHE A 100 -16.94 2.85 -6.28
CA PHE A 100 -16.07 1.73 -5.93
C PHE A 100 -15.57 0.99 -7.18
N ILE A 101 -16.46 0.76 -8.15
CA ILE A 101 -16.18 0.01 -9.36
C ILE A 101 -15.17 0.74 -10.24
N ASN A 102 -15.28 2.06 -10.39
CA ASN A 102 -14.31 2.84 -11.16
C ASN A 102 -12.90 2.78 -10.55
N ARG A 103 -12.79 2.77 -9.22
CA ARG A 103 -11.50 2.59 -8.54
C ARG A 103 -10.95 1.18 -8.71
N LEU A 104 -11.81 0.16 -8.61
CA LEU A 104 -11.40 -1.23 -8.82
C LEU A 104 -10.91 -1.44 -10.25
N ASP A 105 -11.67 -0.95 -11.23
CA ASP A 105 -11.35 -1.01 -12.66
C ASP A 105 -10.00 -0.35 -12.95
N LEU A 106 -9.80 0.89 -12.49
CA LEU A 106 -8.53 1.59 -12.65
C LEU A 106 -7.37 0.91 -11.91
N ALA A 107 -7.61 0.33 -10.73
CA ALA A 107 -6.57 -0.40 -10.00
C ALA A 107 -6.13 -1.66 -10.74
N LEU A 108 -7.06 -2.33 -11.44
CA LEU A 108 -6.76 -3.49 -12.28
C LEU A 108 -5.99 -3.07 -13.54
N GLU A 109 -6.44 -2.00 -14.21
CA GLU A 109 -5.79 -1.43 -15.39
C GLU A 109 -4.33 -1.03 -15.09
N LEU A 110 -4.11 -0.31 -13.99
CA LEU A 110 -2.78 0.09 -13.52
C LEU A 110 -2.03 -1.02 -12.79
N LYS A 111 -2.57 -2.25 -12.74
CA LYS A 111 -1.99 -3.41 -12.03
C LYS A 111 -1.55 -3.08 -10.59
N LEU A 112 -2.30 -2.24 -9.89
CA LEU A 112 -2.08 -1.84 -8.49
C LEU A 112 -2.57 -2.93 -7.54
N ARG A 113 -1.87 -4.06 -7.51
CA ARG A 113 -2.30 -5.32 -6.87
C ARG A 113 -2.75 -5.15 -5.43
N TRP A 114 -2.00 -4.38 -4.65
CA TRP A 114 -2.34 -4.16 -3.26
C TRP A 114 -3.57 -3.24 -3.08
N ALA A 115 -3.76 -2.25 -3.96
CA ALA A 115 -4.97 -1.45 -3.96
C ALA A 115 -6.19 -2.32 -4.25
N VAL A 116 -6.10 -3.25 -5.22
CA VAL A 116 -7.17 -4.21 -5.53
C VAL A 116 -7.50 -5.06 -4.29
N ARG A 117 -6.51 -5.69 -3.66
CA ARG A 117 -6.74 -6.50 -2.44
C ARG A 117 -7.40 -5.69 -1.33
N ARG A 118 -6.97 -4.44 -1.13
CA ARG A 118 -7.48 -3.55 -0.09
C ARG A 118 -8.89 -3.04 -0.40
N LEU A 119 -9.23 -2.81 -1.67
CA LEU A 119 -10.60 -2.50 -2.08
C LEU A 119 -11.52 -3.70 -1.80
N LEU A 120 -11.06 -4.93 -2.07
CA LEU A 120 -11.87 -6.13 -1.91
C LEU A 120 -11.97 -6.65 -0.47
N SER A 121 -11.03 -6.32 0.43
CA SER A 121 -10.90 -6.94 1.75
C SER A 121 -12.08 -6.70 2.70
N ASP A 122 -12.84 -5.61 2.50
CA ASP A 122 -13.94 -5.20 3.38
C ASP A 122 -15.29 -5.10 2.63
N VAL A 123 -15.37 -5.60 1.40
CA VAL A 123 -16.56 -5.46 0.53
C VAL A 123 -17.16 -6.83 0.21
N MET A 124 -18.49 -6.89 0.21
CA MET A 124 -19.21 -8.08 -0.23
C MET A 124 -19.11 -8.21 -1.75
N CYS A 125 -18.78 -9.40 -2.25
CA CYS A 125 -18.74 -9.63 -3.68
C CYS A 125 -20.13 -9.42 -4.30
N THR A 126 -20.26 -8.41 -5.16
CA THR A 126 -21.44 -8.18 -5.99
C THR A 126 -21.20 -8.76 -7.38
N GLU A 127 -22.28 -8.93 -8.15
CA GLU A 127 -22.17 -9.34 -9.56
C GLU A 127 -21.33 -8.36 -10.37
N GLU A 128 -21.43 -7.06 -10.07
CA GLU A 128 -20.65 -6.00 -10.72
C GLU A 128 -19.16 -6.15 -10.44
N ILE A 129 -18.75 -6.40 -9.18
CA ILE A 129 -17.36 -6.67 -8.82
C ILE A 129 -16.83 -7.91 -9.53
N ALA A 130 -17.62 -9.00 -9.54
CA ALA A 130 -17.24 -10.23 -10.21
C ALA A 130 -17.04 -9.99 -11.72
N ARG A 131 -17.95 -9.23 -12.35
CA ARG A 131 -17.86 -8.87 -13.77
C ARG A 131 -16.60 -8.07 -14.08
N THR A 132 -16.32 -7.01 -13.33
CA THR A 132 -15.09 -6.21 -13.49
C THR A 132 -13.83 -7.07 -13.36
N LEU A 133 -13.77 -7.96 -12.36
CA LEU A 133 -12.63 -8.88 -12.21
C LEU A 133 -12.50 -9.87 -13.38
N ILE A 134 -13.61 -10.31 -13.97
CA ILE A 134 -13.62 -11.22 -15.12
C ILE A 134 -13.14 -10.50 -16.39
N GLU A 135 -13.61 -9.28 -16.62
CA GLU A 135 -13.22 -8.43 -17.76
C GLU A 135 -11.70 -8.18 -17.79
N HIS A 136 -11.09 -8.07 -16.60
CA HIS A 136 -9.64 -7.92 -16.43
C HIS A 136 -8.88 -9.25 -16.28
N ASN A 137 -9.52 -10.41 -16.48
CA ASN A 137 -8.95 -11.74 -16.28
C ASN A 137 -8.36 -11.99 -14.86
N ALA A 138 -8.79 -11.21 -13.87
CA ALA A 138 -8.22 -11.16 -12.53
C ALA A 138 -9.06 -11.90 -11.48
N TYR A 139 -10.22 -12.46 -11.85
CA TYR A 139 -11.12 -13.13 -10.92
C TYR A 139 -10.47 -14.28 -10.15
N GLU A 140 -9.74 -15.16 -10.85
CA GLU A 140 -9.09 -16.31 -10.21
C GLU A 140 -8.02 -15.88 -9.19
N THR A 141 -7.33 -14.78 -9.47
CA THR A 141 -6.29 -14.18 -8.63
C THR A 141 -6.87 -13.60 -7.34
N TYR A 142 -8.03 -12.94 -7.41
CA TYR A 142 -8.60 -12.20 -6.29
C TYR A 142 -9.82 -12.85 -5.62
N LYS A 143 -10.34 -13.98 -6.12
CA LYS A 143 -11.52 -14.65 -5.54
C LYS A 143 -11.36 -15.04 -4.07
N GLU A 144 -10.13 -15.26 -3.63
CA GLU A 144 -9.78 -15.54 -2.23
C GLU A 144 -10.01 -14.35 -1.28
N CYS A 145 -10.10 -13.13 -1.82
CA CYS A 145 -10.43 -11.94 -1.05
C CYS A 145 -11.88 -11.96 -0.56
N PHE A 146 -12.75 -12.77 -1.18
CA PHE A 146 -14.15 -12.88 -0.79
C PHE A 146 -14.34 -13.91 0.33
N PRO A 147 -15.15 -13.60 1.37
CA PRO A 147 -15.47 -14.56 2.41
C PRO A 147 -16.08 -15.85 1.83
N LYS A 148 -15.65 -17.02 2.33
CA LYS A 148 -16.09 -18.34 1.83
C LYS A 148 -17.61 -18.51 1.74
N GLN A 149 -18.37 -17.83 2.58
CA GLN A 149 -19.83 -17.88 2.57
C GLN A 149 -20.47 -17.33 1.28
N TYR A 150 -19.72 -16.60 0.45
CA TYR A 150 -20.17 -16.08 -0.84
C TYR A 150 -19.68 -16.91 -2.03
N SER A 151 -18.76 -17.87 -1.82
CA SER A 151 -18.07 -18.55 -2.92
C SER A 151 -19.02 -19.34 -3.82
N THR A 152 -20.10 -19.92 -3.29
CA THR A 152 -21.08 -20.68 -4.09
C THR A 152 -21.92 -19.77 -4.98
N ARG A 153 -22.34 -18.61 -4.48
CA ARG A 153 -23.14 -17.65 -5.26
C ARG A 153 -22.29 -16.93 -6.31
N THR A 154 -21.06 -16.57 -5.97
CA THR A 154 -20.12 -15.93 -6.91
C THR A 154 -19.60 -16.90 -7.97
N HIS A 155 -19.49 -18.19 -7.66
CA HIS A 155 -19.14 -19.20 -8.66
C HIS A 155 -20.24 -19.34 -9.73
N LEU A 156 -21.51 -19.23 -9.34
CA LEU A 156 -22.63 -19.24 -10.30
C LEU A 156 -22.63 -18.01 -11.21
N SER A 157 -22.33 -16.82 -10.68
CA SER A 157 -22.18 -15.62 -11.52
C SER A 157 -20.96 -15.70 -12.44
N TYR A 158 -19.86 -16.25 -11.93
CA TYR A 158 -18.63 -16.45 -12.72
C TYR A 158 -18.87 -17.41 -13.90
N GLU A 159 -19.49 -18.58 -13.68
CA GLU A 159 -19.80 -19.53 -14.75
C GLU A 159 -20.78 -18.93 -15.78
N ALA A 160 -21.77 -18.14 -15.33
CA ALA A 160 -22.69 -17.45 -16.21
C ALA A 160 -21.98 -16.43 -17.13
N VAL A 161 -21.02 -15.68 -16.60
CA VAL A 161 -20.27 -14.67 -17.36
C VAL A 161 -19.20 -15.33 -18.25
N LYS A 162 -18.45 -16.31 -17.72
CA LYS A 162 -17.39 -17.04 -18.43
C LYS A 162 -17.92 -17.79 -19.66
N GLY A 163 -19.16 -18.27 -19.63
CA GLY A 163 -19.80 -18.91 -20.78
C GLY A 163 -19.85 -18.03 -22.04
N THR A 164 -19.67 -16.71 -21.90
CA THR A 164 -19.67 -15.75 -23.02
C THR A 164 -18.27 -15.37 -23.52
N THR A 165 -17.21 -15.63 -22.77
CA THR A 165 -15.85 -15.13 -23.07
C THR A 165 -14.77 -16.19 -22.84
N ARG A 166 -14.00 -16.52 -23.89
CA ARG A 166 -12.81 -17.39 -23.78
C ARG A 166 -11.66 -16.61 -23.13
N ILE A 167 -11.52 -16.74 -21.82
CA ILE A 167 -10.45 -16.12 -21.04
C ILE A 167 -9.20 -17.01 -21.07
N LYS A 168 -8.11 -16.50 -21.64
CA LYS A 168 -6.77 -17.09 -21.48
C LYS A 168 -6.25 -16.66 -20.10
N ARG A 169 -5.67 -17.60 -19.33
CA ARG A 169 -4.95 -17.24 -18.11
C ARG A 169 -3.74 -16.41 -18.52
N ASP A 170 -3.66 -15.20 -17.98
CA ASP A 170 -2.45 -14.41 -18.05
C ASP A 170 -1.54 -14.86 -16.91
N ASP A 171 -0.64 -15.80 -17.21
CA ASP A 171 0.36 -16.28 -16.26
C ASP A 171 1.45 -15.21 -16.00
N SER A 172 1.41 -14.05 -16.67
CA SER A 172 2.36 -12.94 -16.43
C SER A 172 2.04 -12.13 -15.17
N ASP A 173 0.86 -12.33 -14.58
CA ASP A 173 0.45 -11.66 -13.35
C ASP A 173 0.94 -12.43 -12.11
N ASP A 174 2.22 -12.81 -12.14
CA ASP A 174 2.91 -13.45 -11.04
C ASP A 174 2.76 -12.54 -9.82
N LEU A 175 1.97 -12.99 -8.84
CA LEU A 175 1.66 -12.29 -7.58
C LEU A 175 2.90 -11.92 -6.76
N ALA A 176 4.08 -12.32 -7.22
CA ALA A 176 5.35 -11.95 -6.65
C ALA A 176 5.44 -10.41 -6.60
N PRO A 177 5.79 -9.83 -5.44
CA PRO A 177 6.11 -8.43 -5.39
C PRO A 177 7.24 -8.12 -6.38
N MET A 178 7.20 -6.93 -6.96
CA MET A 178 8.30 -6.38 -7.74
C MET A 178 9.59 -6.52 -6.95
N ILE A 179 10.58 -7.21 -7.54
CA ILE A 179 11.90 -7.35 -6.94
C ILE A 179 12.61 -6.02 -7.13
N LEU A 180 13.07 -5.41 -6.05
CA LEU A 180 13.90 -4.22 -6.11
C LEU A 180 15.17 -4.50 -6.91
N SER A 181 15.44 -3.65 -7.88
CA SER A 181 16.66 -3.67 -8.69
C SER A 181 17.52 -2.45 -8.37
N THR A 182 18.78 -2.48 -8.79
CA THR A 182 19.68 -1.31 -8.71
C THR A 182 19.30 -0.20 -9.68
N GLU A 183 18.29 -0.43 -10.53
CA GLU A 183 17.79 0.55 -11.51
C GLU A 183 16.82 1.54 -10.85
N PHE A 184 16.30 1.22 -9.66
CA PHE A 184 15.50 2.15 -8.90
C PHE A 184 16.36 3.37 -8.48
N PRO A 185 15.92 4.60 -8.81
CA PRO A 185 16.70 5.81 -8.55
C PRO A 185 16.92 6.09 -7.06
N ASP A 186 16.09 5.50 -6.20
CA ASP A 186 16.12 5.68 -4.76
C ASP A 186 16.72 4.47 -4.01
N ALA A 187 17.30 3.51 -4.74
CA ALA A 187 17.83 2.28 -4.17
C ALA A 187 19.04 2.55 -3.27
N ILE A 188 19.02 1.98 -2.07
CA ILE A 188 20.08 2.10 -1.08
C ILE A 188 20.42 0.73 -0.48
N TYR A 189 21.63 0.61 0.06
CA TYR A 189 22.04 -0.57 0.80
C TYR A 189 21.71 -0.44 2.28
N ALA A 190 21.04 -1.45 2.83
CA ALA A 190 20.72 -1.58 4.24
C ALA A 190 21.41 -2.80 4.83
N SER A 191 21.97 -2.71 6.04
CA SER A 191 22.60 -3.84 6.75
C SER A 191 21.79 -4.22 7.98
N VAL A 192 21.39 -5.48 8.07
CA VAL A 192 20.66 -6.05 9.21
C VAL A 192 21.35 -7.34 9.64
N GLU A 193 21.81 -7.41 10.89
CA GLU A 193 22.57 -8.55 11.43
C GLU A 193 23.77 -8.97 10.54
N GLY A 194 24.41 -7.98 9.89
CA GLY A 194 25.54 -8.18 8.98
C GLY A 194 25.18 -8.60 7.54
N ILE A 195 23.89 -8.80 7.24
CA ILE A 195 23.40 -9.09 5.90
C ILE A 195 23.01 -7.78 5.21
N THR A 196 23.48 -7.59 3.97
CA THR A 196 23.18 -6.41 3.16
C THR A 196 21.99 -6.66 2.24
N PHE A 197 21.06 -5.72 2.23
CA PHE A 197 19.85 -5.68 1.41
C PHE A 197 19.89 -4.48 0.49
N LEU A 198 19.35 -4.64 -0.72
CA LEU A 198 18.97 -3.52 -1.57
C LEU A 198 17.52 -3.15 -1.25
N VAL A 199 17.28 -1.89 -0.87
CA VAL A 199 15.97 -1.39 -0.45
C VAL A 199 15.66 -0.03 -1.09
N SER A 200 14.38 0.28 -1.35
CA SER A 200 13.95 1.62 -1.75
C SER A 200 13.97 2.56 -0.55
N SER A 201 14.69 3.68 -0.66
CA SER A 201 14.75 4.69 0.40
C SER A 201 13.41 5.39 0.61
N SER A 202 12.64 5.63 -0.44
CA SER A 202 11.30 6.23 -0.38
C SER A 202 10.34 5.28 0.30
N MET A 203 10.35 3.98 -0.01
CA MET A 203 9.56 2.97 0.73
C MET A 203 9.88 3.02 2.24
N LEU A 204 11.16 2.97 2.63
CA LEU A 204 11.53 3.02 4.05
C LEU A 204 11.13 4.33 4.73
N GLY A 205 11.42 5.47 4.08
CA GLY A 205 11.17 6.79 4.62
C GLY A 205 9.68 7.11 4.71
N LEU A 206 8.87 6.56 3.80
CA LEU A 206 7.43 6.74 3.78
C LEU A 206 6.75 6.01 4.95
N HIS A 207 7.22 4.80 5.26
CA HIS A 207 6.69 3.99 6.36
C HIS A 207 7.35 4.27 7.72
N SER A 208 8.43 5.05 7.78
CA SER A 208 9.04 5.51 9.03
C SER A 208 9.77 6.84 8.88
N GLU A 209 9.33 7.83 9.66
CA GLU A 209 10.00 9.13 9.76
C GLU A 209 11.42 9.01 10.32
N LYS A 210 11.63 8.12 11.29
CA LYS A 210 12.95 7.82 11.86
C LYS A 210 13.90 7.29 10.80
N LEU A 211 13.42 6.40 9.93
CA LEU A 211 14.20 5.89 8.79
C LEU A 211 14.46 7.00 7.78
N ARG A 212 13.45 7.84 7.46
CA ARG A 212 13.60 8.98 6.56
C ARG A 212 14.73 9.91 7.00
N TYR A 213 14.77 10.26 8.30
CA TYR A 213 15.84 11.09 8.86
C TYR A 213 17.21 10.40 8.77
N LYS A 214 17.30 9.13 9.16
CA LYS A 214 18.53 8.34 9.06
C LYS A 214 19.04 8.24 7.62
N ILE A 215 18.15 8.03 6.65
CA ILE A 215 18.51 7.96 5.23
C ILE A 215 19.00 9.32 4.74
N ARG A 216 18.31 10.42 5.06
CA ARG A 216 18.78 11.76 4.68
C ARG A 216 20.14 12.12 5.28
N ALA A 217 20.39 11.72 6.52
CA ALA A 217 21.69 11.89 7.16
C ALA A 217 22.77 10.96 6.56
N GLY A 218 22.37 9.74 6.17
CA GLY A 218 23.25 8.69 5.67
C GLY A 218 23.46 8.68 4.15
N ALA A 219 22.67 9.40 3.36
CA ALA A 219 22.75 9.43 1.88
C ALA A 219 24.08 9.99 1.34
N ARG A 220 25.00 10.41 2.22
CA ARG A 220 26.37 10.83 1.89
C ARG A 220 27.43 9.77 2.23
N LEU A 221 27.04 8.61 2.75
CA LEU A 221 27.97 7.58 3.21
C LEU A 221 28.03 6.42 2.20
N PRO A 222 29.24 5.90 1.90
CA PRO A 222 29.41 4.72 1.07
C PRO A 222 28.96 3.41 1.76
N ASP A 223 28.78 3.44 3.08
CA ASP A 223 28.46 2.26 3.88
C ASP A 223 26.96 1.98 3.96
N PRO A 224 26.53 0.70 3.98
CA PRO A 224 25.14 0.33 4.18
C PRO A 224 24.56 0.91 5.48
N ILE A 225 23.32 1.38 5.43
CA ILE A 225 22.60 1.89 6.60
C ILE A 225 22.28 0.74 7.54
N LYS A 226 22.83 0.77 8.76
CA LYS A 226 22.63 -0.31 9.75
C LYS A 226 21.29 -0.17 10.47
N PHE A 227 20.51 -1.26 10.50
CA PHE A 227 19.31 -1.38 11.32
C PHE A 227 19.51 -2.41 12.43
N ASP A 228 19.09 -2.01 13.64
CA ASP A 228 19.19 -2.82 14.86
C ASP A 228 17.86 -3.52 15.11
N VAL A 229 17.51 -4.45 14.21
CA VAL A 229 16.29 -5.28 14.28
C VAL A 229 16.61 -6.68 13.79
N GLY A 230 15.77 -7.66 14.14
CA GLY A 230 15.95 -9.02 13.66
C GLY A 230 15.76 -9.13 12.14
N LEU A 231 16.54 -10.00 11.49
CA LEU A 231 16.47 -10.24 10.04
C LEU A 231 15.04 -10.53 9.57
N GLN A 232 14.36 -11.45 10.25
CA GLN A 232 12.99 -11.86 9.93
C GLN A 232 12.00 -10.70 10.05
N SER A 233 12.15 -9.85 11.05
CA SER A 233 11.30 -8.67 11.25
C SER A 233 11.50 -7.66 10.14
N PHE A 234 12.74 -7.41 9.73
CA PHE A 234 13.05 -6.49 8.64
C PHE A 234 12.50 -7.00 7.29
N THR A 235 12.69 -8.28 6.97
CA THR A 235 12.09 -8.89 5.77
C THR A 235 10.56 -8.81 5.80
N THR A 236 9.96 -9.04 6.97
CA THR A 236 8.51 -8.96 7.15
C THR A 236 8.00 -7.53 6.98
N PHE A 237 8.74 -6.53 7.49
CA PHE A 237 8.44 -5.12 7.31
C PHE A 237 8.50 -4.70 5.83
N GLN A 238 9.54 -5.12 5.08
CA GLN A 238 9.62 -4.84 3.64
C GLN A 238 8.43 -5.44 2.87
N LYS A 239 8.08 -6.69 3.17
CA LYS A 239 6.90 -7.35 2.59
C LYS A 239 5.62 -6.59 2.93
N ALA A 240 5.46 -6.16 4.17
CA ALA A 240 4.31 -5.37 4.59
C ALA A 240 4.25 -4.01 3.89
N ALA A 241 5.40 -3.35 3.69
CA ALA A 241 5.53 -2.05 3.00
C ALA A 241 5.01 -2.10 1.56
N ILE A 242 5.22 -3.22 0.86
CA ILE A 242 4.69 -3.46 -0.49
C ILE A 242 3.32 -4.18 -0.48
N GLY A 243 2.72 -4.31 0.70
CA GLY A 243 1.35 -4.78 0.85
C GLY A 243 1.14 -6.26 1.16
N ILE A 244 2.21 -7.03 1.30
CA ILE A 244 2.19 -8.43 1.70
C ILE A 244 2.21 -8.49 3.22
N LEU A 245 1.03 -8.32 3.81
CA LEU A 245 0.87 -8.35 5.26
C LEU A 245 0.99 -9.79 5.77
N PRO A 246 1.96 -10.12 6.63
CA PRO A 246 2.02 -11.43 7.27
C PRO A 246 0.70 -11.77 7.98
N PRO A 247 0.23 -13.03 7.87
CA PRO A 247 -0.98 -13.48 8.55
C PRO A 247 -0.78 -13.47 10.08
N GLU A 248 0.42 -13.86 10.52
CA GLU A 248 0.84 -13.95 11.91
C GLU A 248 1.89 -12.87 12.22
N TRP A 249 1.83 -12.34 13.42
CA TRP A 249 2.81 -11.37 13.92
C TRP A 249 3.43 -11.96 15.18
N SER A 250 4.74 -11.80 15.33
CA SER A 250 5.44 -12.15 16.57
C SER A 250 5.51 -10.94 17.48
N ARG A 251 5.70 -11.17 18.78
CA ARG A 251 6.01 -10.09 19.73
C ARG A 251 7.24 -9.30 19.29
N GLN A 252 8.29 -10.02 18.86
CA GLN A 252 9.53 -9.41 18.38
C GLN A 252 9.30 -8.49 17.19
N PHE A 253 8.45 -8.89 16.23
CA PHE A 253 8.13 -8.04 15.09
C PHE A 253 7.47 -6.73 15.50
N LEU A 254 6.54 -6.76 16.46
CA LEU A 254 5.91 -5.53 16.97
C LEU A 254 6.92 -4.61 17.69
N ASP A 255 7.83 -5.18 18.48
CA ASP A 255 8.90 -4.43 19.14
C ASP A 255 9.85 -3.82 18.08
N ASP A 256 10.21 -4.58 17.04
CA ASP A 256 11.08 -4.12 15.95
C ASP A 256 10.42 -3.03 15.10
N LEU A 257 9.11 -3.03 14.90
CA LEU A 257 8.39 -1.93 14.23
C LEU A 257 8.56 -0.61 14.99
N ILE A 258 8.60 -0.64 16.32
CA ILE A 258 8.86 0.55 17.14
C ILE A 258 10.30 1.01 16.96
N VAL A 259 11.27 0.08 16.97
CA VAL A 259 12.69 0.40 16.74
C VAL A 259 12.88 1.04 15.37
N LEU A 260 12.20 0.52 14.35
CA LEU A 260 12.18 1.09 13.00
C LEU A 260 11.45 2.43 12.94
N GLY A 261 10.58 2.78 13.90
CA GLY A 261 9.73 3.97 13.82
C GLY A 261 8.55 3.81 12.85
N ALA A 262 8.16 2.57 12.54
CA ALA A 262 7.07 2.22 11.63
C ALA A 262 5.71 2.26 12.33
N THR A 263 5.36 3.44 12.89
CA THR A 263 4.19 3.65 13.76
C THR A 263 2.89 3.23 13.10
N TYR A 264 2.72 3.50 11.81
CA TYR A 264 1.49 3.15 11.11
C TYR A 264 1.28 1.64 10.98
N PHE A 265 2.34 0.87 10.69
CA PHE A 265 2.24 -0.60 10.70
C PHE A 265 1.95 -1.12 12.09
N TYR A 266 2.64 -0.57 13.09
CA TYR A 266 2.41 -0.92 14.48
C TYR A 266 0.92 -0.73 14.83
N ASP A 267 0.36 0.45 14.58
CA ASP A 267 -1.05 0.75 14.84
C ASP A 267 -2.00 -0.16 14.07
N TYR A 268 -1.71 -0.43 12.79
CA TYR A 268 -2.47 -1.39 11.98
C TYR A 268 -2.53 -2.78 12.63
N TYR A 269 -1.37 -3.34 13.01
CA TYR A 269 -1.33 -4.65 13.65
C TYR A 269 -2.04 -4.63 14.98
N MET A 270 -1.87 -3.57 15.78
CA MET A 270 -2.56 -3.46 17.05
C MET A 270 -4.08 -3.42 16.90
N ASP A 271 -4.60 -2.74 15.88
CA ASP A 271 -6.03 -2.74 15.59
C ASP A 271 -6.53 -4.09 15.05
N LYS A 272 -5.73 -4.78 14.24
CA LYS A 272 -6.03 -6.17 13.82
C LYS A 272 -6.15 -7.08 15.04
N ILE A 273 -5.18 -7.00 15.97
CA ILE A 273 -5.16 -7.78 17.20
C ILE A 273 -6.40 -7.51 18.05
N LYS A 274 -6.76 -6.24 18.26
CA LYS A 274 -7.98 -5.87 19.00
C LYS A 274 -9.24 -6.49 18.37
N ARG A 275 -9.34 -6.47 17.03
CA ARG A 275 -10.47 -7.08 16.30
C ARG A 275 -10.51 -8.59 16.42
N ASP A 276 -9.36 -9.25 16.34
CA ASP A 276 -9.29 -10.70 16.48
C ASP A 276 -9.62 -11.12 17.93
N LEU A 277 -9.11 -10.37 18.91
CA LEU A 277 -9.47 -10.55 20.32
C LEU A 277 -10.95 -10.32 20.57
N SER A 278 -11.60 -9.33 19.95
CA SER A 278 -13.03 -9.07 20.15
C SER A 278 -13.92 -10.21 19.63
N ARG A 279 -13.46 -10.92 18.60
CA ARG A 279 -14.13 -12.10 18.00
C ARG A 279 -13.95 -13.38 18.80
N LEU A 280 -12.95 -13.48 19.67
CA LEU A 280 -12.73 -14.69 20.48
C LEU A 280 -13.85 -14.91 21.52
N PRO A 281 -14.21 -16.18 21.82
CA PRO A 281 -15.07 -16.49 22.96
C PRO A 281 -14.46 -15.99 24.28
N SER A 282 -15.32 -15.58 25.23
CA SER A 282 -14.90 -14.97 26.52
C SER A 282 -13.84 -15.78 27.28
N LYS A 283 -13.93 -17.12 27.26
CA LYS A 283 -12.98 -18.02 27.93
C LYS A 283 -11.54 -17.95 27.39
N PHE A 284 -11.33 -17.50 26.15
CA PHE A 284 -10.00 -17.39 25.53
C PHE A 284 -9.46 -15.96 25.53
N LYS A 285 -10.33 -14.96 25.70
CA LYS A 285 -9.96 -13.53 25.70
C LYS A 285 -8.93 -13.20 26.79
N THR A 286 -9.13 -13.69 28.01
CA THR A 286 -8.34 -13.24 29.16
C THR A 286 -6.85 -13.56 29.05
N LYS A 287 -6.48 -14.76 28.58
CA LYS A 287 -5.07 -15.18 28.47
C LYS A 287 -4.32 -14.43 27.36
N ALA A 288 -4.97 -14.27 26.20
CA ALA A 288 -4.40 -13.55 25.06
C ALA A 288 -4.30 -12.04 25.33
N VAL A 289 -5.31 -11.45 25.99
CA VAL A 289 -5.30 -10.05 26.42
C VAL A 289 -4.20 -9.79 27.45
N ILE A 290 -4.01 -10.67 28.45
CA ILE A 290 -2.95 -10.50 29.45
C ILE A 290 -1.56 -10.53 28.80
N ALA A 291 -1.31 -11.43 27.85
CA ALA A 291 -0.03 -11.49 27.14
C ALA A 291 0.24 -10.20 26.36
N LEU A 292 -0.79 -9.66 25.68
CA LEU A 292 -0.70 -8.41 24.94
C LEU A 292 -0.48 -7.20 25.87
N LEU A 293 -1.26 -7.10 26.94
CA LEU A 293 -1.12 -6.05 27.95
C LEU A 293 0.25 -6.10 28.66
N SER A 294 0.82 -7.30 28.82
CA SER A 294 2.15 -7.47 29.40
C SER A 294 3.26 -7.01 28.46
N HIS A 295 3.10 -7.17 27.13
CA HIS A 295 3.99 -6.55 26.15
C HIS A 295 3.94 -5.02 26.27
N TYR A 296 2.75 -4.43 26.33
CA TYR A 296 2.57 -2.98 26.48
C TYR A 296 3.09 -2.40 27.79
N ARG A 297 2.88 -3.08 28.91
CA ARG A 297 3.27 -2.59 30.24
C ARG A 297 4.79 -2.36 30.35
N ASN A 298 5.57 -3.07 29.55
CA ASN A 298 7.04 -2.99 29.57
C ASN A 298 7.60 -2.01 28.53
N GLN A 299 6.76 -1.45 27.66
CA GLN A 299 7.19 -0.36 26.80
C GLN A 299 7.16 0.91 27.65
N SER A 300 8.32 1.31 28.17
CA SER A 300 8.54 2.65 28.71
C SER A 300 7.99 3.63 27.69
N LYS A 301 7.01 4.45 28.10
CA LYS A 301 6.21 5.37 27.27
C LYS A 301 6.91 5.58 25.93
N LEU A 302 6.38 4.93 24.87
CA LEU A 302 6.72 5.29 23.50
C LEU A 302 6.85 6.80 23.51
N ASP A 303 8.05 7.31 23.22
CA ASP A 303 8.27 8.72 22.90
C ASP A 303 7.45 8.96 21.63
N ARG A 304 6.13 9.05 21.82
CA ARG A 304 5.24 9.61 20.82
C ARG A 304 5.82 11.00 20.63
N PRO A 305 6.28 11.35 19.43
CA PRO A 305 6.54 12.74 19.15
C PRO A 305 5.28 13.49 19.59
N ASN A 306 5.44 14.51 20.42
CA ASN A 306 4.34 15.40 20.76
C ASN A 306 3.88 16.01 19.43
N PHE A 307 2.85 15.41 18.81
CA PHE A 307 2.12 15.94 17.68
C PHE A 307 0.89 16.67 18.20
#